data_AF-G9NTR3-F1
#
_entry.id   AF-G9NTR3-F1
#
_cell.length_a   1.000
_cell.length_b   1.000
_cell.length_c   1.000
_cell.angle_alpha   90.00
_cell.angle_beta   90.00
_cell.angle_gamma   90.00
#
_symmetry.space_group_name_H-M   'P 1'
#
loop_
_entity.id
_entity.type
_entity.pdbx_description
1 polymer ?
#
loop_
_entity_poly.entity_id
_entity_poly.type
_entity_poly.pdbx_seq_one_letter_code
_entity_poly.pdbx_strand_id
1 'polypeptide(L)'
;MQFLSQCMGWSECIILAAAPLGILTIIVAAIRVGGPPWLKALVGRATENIATAELELMSSTSNEVCELWNGKDVVRCMGSAPIWEFICLVPTRGTPKNPVVRILEIQEASSYIQRSYEVIVVRNSRHPAPNISHNRSKNTGQGELYFVACLGIALQTGVIVYSGLITQYSKITPSFRKDEKPVGKYAFPLVVAGTVILSIGIFICSHVVESSTKEEIYTPVEGWRAQLVWLQQEKTVGDQELKSFALFTGKDQPRIITSSRVEQDQTATGRDTLFALEFKTFTGAIISLIGFVAQFIGTRGMHWSASIASLVAISIMTALRAWVRRGLTTPILSEPLIPGFELDWFADTFKDLKN
;
A
#
# COMPACT_ATOMS: atom_id res chain seq x y z
N MET A 1 -4.31 0.18 -9.92
CA MET A 1 -4.49 -0.45 -8.60
C MET A 1 -3.24 -0.50 -7.75
N GLN A 2 -2.05 -0.29 -8.31
CA GLN A 2 -0.78 -0.34 -7.56
C GLN A 2 -0.75 0.55 -6.31
N PHE A 3 -1.52 1.64 -6.25
CA PHE A 3 -1.63 2.44 -5.03
C PHE A 3 -2.36 1.70 -3.89
N LEU A 4 -3.43 0.96 -4.21
CA LEU A 4 -4.24 0.22 -3.26
C LEU A 4 -3.48 -1.01 -2.73
N SER A 5 -2.78 -1.73 -3.61
CA SER A 5 -1.90 -2.86 -3.25
C SER A 5 -0.64 -2.45 -2.48
N GLN A 6 -0.52 -1.17 -2.13
CA GLN A 6 0.59 -0.63 -1.36
C GLN A 6 0.10 0.29 -0.23
N CYS A 7 -1.23 0.38 -0.04
CA CYS A 7 -1.85 1.23 0.96
C CYS A 7 -1.66 0.59 2.34
N MET A 8 -0.96 1.30 3.23
CA MET A 8 -0.57 0.91 4.57
C MET A 8 -0.89 2.06 5.52
N GLY A 9 -1.85 1.85 6.40
CA GLY A 9 -2.26 2.86 7.37
C GLY A 9 -3.33 3.84 6.89
N TRP A 10 -3.94 4.48 7.89
CA TRP A 10 -5.04 5.42 7.77
C TRP A 10 -4.73 6.65 6.90
N SER A 11 -3.50 7.16 6.92
CA SER A 11 -3.11 8.32 6.11
C SER A 11 -3.21 8.04 4.61
N GLU A 12 -2.89 6.82 4.19
CA GLU A 12 -2.93 6.42 2.79
C GLU A 12 -4.37 6.16 2.32
N CYS A 13 -5.23 5.65 3.23
CA CYS A 13 -6.68 5.61 3.01
C CYS A 13 -7.27 7.01 2.79
N ILE A 14 -6.82 8.03 3.53
CA ILE A 14 -7.25 9.42 3.33
C ILE A 14 -6.76 9.95 1.97
N ILE A 15 -5.50 9.69 1.61
CA ILE A 15 -4.92 10.08 0.31
C ILE A 15 -5.70 9.43 -0.86
N LEU A 16 -6.18 8.20 -0.70
CA LEU A 16 -7.02 7.56 -1.70
C LEU A 16 -8.43 8.17 -1.76
N ALA A 17 -9.01 8.51 -0.61
CA ALA A 17 -10.33 9.11 -0.49
C ALA A 17 -10.42 10.57 -0.95
N ALA A 18 -9.30 11.31 -0.89
CA ALA A 18 -9.23 12.70 -1.33
C ALA A 18 -9.12 12.79 -2.86
N ALA A 19 -10.09 13.40 -3.55
CA ALA A 19 -10.15 13.43 -5.03
C ALA A 19 -9.93 12.03 -5.66
N PRO A 20 -10.86 11.09 -5.44
CA PRO A 20 -10.68 9.69 -5.83
C PRO A 20 -10.65 9.54 -7.36
N LEU A 21 -9.69 8.76 -7.85
CA LEU A 21 -9.60 8.35 -9.26
C LEU A 21 -9.94 6.86 -9.34
N GLY A 22 -10.79 6.48 -10.30
CA GLY A 22 -11.18 5.08 -10.48
C GLY A 22 -12.14 4.56 -9.39
N ILE A 23 -13.13 5.35 -8.99
CA ILE A 23 -14.13 5.02 -7.94
C ILE A 23 -14.69 3.60 -8.10
N LEU A 24 -15.20 3.26 -9.30
CA LEU A 24 -15.74 1.92 -9.57
C LEU A 24 -14.69 0.83 -9.34
N THR A 25 -13.44 1.08 -9.73
CA THR A 25 -12.36 0.11 -9.55
C THR A 25 -12.08 -0.11 -8.06
N ILE A 26 -12.10 0.94 -7.23
CA ILE A 26 -11.89 0.84 -5.78
C ILE A 26 -13.04 0.06 -5.12
N ILE A 27 -14.28 0.32 -5.53
CA ILE A 27 -15.45 -0.43 -5.06
C ILE A 27 -15.32 -1.91 -5.41
N VAL A 28 -14.99 -2.23 -6.68
CA VAL A 28 -14.76 -3.60 -7.12
C VAL A 28 -13.62 -4.26 -6.35
N ALA A 29 -12.53 -3.55 -6.09
CA ALA A 29 -11.42 -4.07 -5.31
C ALA A 29 -11.83 -4.43 -3.88
N ALA A 30 -12.54 -3.53 -3.19
CA ALA A 30 -13.05 -3.80 -1.85
C ALA A 30 -14.01 -5.01 -1.83
N ILE A 31 -14.90 -5.13 -2.83
CA ILE A 31 -15.81 -6.28 -2.98
C ILE A 31 -15.04 -7.59 -3.19
N ARG A 32 -14.00 -7.58 -4.04
CA ARG A 32 -13.17 -8.78 -4.30
C ARG A 32 -12.46 -9.25 -3.03
N VAL A 33 -11.95 -8.31 -2.23
CA VAL A 33 -11.21 -8.61 -0.99
C VAL A 33 -12.15 -9.01 0.15
N GLY A 34 -13.15 -8.19 0.49
CA GLY A 34 -13.95 -8.34 1.71
C GLY A 34 -15.46 -8.47 1.51
N GLY A 35 -15.96 -8.58 0.27
CA GLY A 35 -17.38 -8.64 -0.01
C GLY A 35 -18.01 -10.03 0.19
N PRO A 36 -19.32 -10.11 0.50
CA PRO A 36 -20.01 -11.39 0.59
C PRO A 36 -20.11 -12.08 -0.79
N PRO A 37 -20.30 -13.43 -0.84
CA PRO A 37 -20.26 -14.19 -2.08
C PRO A 37 -21.21 -13.69 -3.18
N TRP A 38 -22.43 -13.28 -2.82
CA TRP A 38 -23.41 -12.75 -3.76
C TRP A 38 -22.96 -11.40 -4.38
N LEU A 39 -22.26 -10.56 -3.60
CA LEU A 39 -21.75 -9.28 -4.07
C LEU A 39 -20.54 -9.47 -4.98
N LYS A 40 -19.69 -10.46 -4.68
CA LYS A 40 -18.63 -10.91 -5.60
C LYS A 40 -19.21 -11.43 -6.92
N ALA A 41 -20.31 -12.19 -6.85
CA ALA A 41 -21.00 -12.66 -8.05
C ALA A 41 -21.56 -11.52 -8.91
N LEU A 42 -22.12 -10.48 -8.30
CA LEU A 42 -22.63 -9.30 -9.00
C LEU A 42 -21.55 -8.60 -9.84
N VAL A 43 -20.30 -8.58 -9.36
CA VAL A 43 -19.16 -7.96 -10.04
C VAL A 43 -18.46 -8.94 -11.01
N GLY A 44 -19.01 -10.14 -11.20
CA GLY A 44 -18.46 -11.16 -12.08
C GLY A 44 -17.24 -11.89 -11.51
N ARG A 45 -17.09 -11.93 -10.17
CA ARG A 45 -15.97 -12.52 -9.44
C ARG A 45 -16.42 -13.61 -8.46
N ALA A 46 -17.51 -14.32 -8.77
CA ALA A 46 -18.10 -15.35 -7.90
C ALA A 46 -17.14 -16.48 -7.53
N THR A 47 -16.30 -16.90 -8.49
CA THR A 47 -15.38 -18.05 -8.38
C THR A 47 -13.93 -17.62 -8.32
N GLU A 48 -13.66 -16.35 -8.00
CA GLU A 48 -12.30 -15.83 -7.90
C GLU A 48 -11.57 -16.38 -6.68
N ASN A 49 -10.34 -16.84 -6.88
CA ASN A 49 -9.50 -17.31 -5.78
C ASN A 49 -9.04 -16.13 -4.91
N ILE A 50 -8.97 -16.33 -3.60
CA ILE A 50 -8.52 -15.32 -2.64
C ILE A 50 -7.10 -14.87 -2.95
N ALA A 51 -6.22 -15.81 -3.34
CA ALA A 51 -4.86 -15.51 -3.76
C ALA A 51 -4.80 -14.56 -4.97
N THR A 52 -5.76 -14.64 -5.90
CA THR A 52 -5.83 -13.73 -7.05
C THR A 52 -6.21 -12.31 -6.63
N ALA A 53 -7.12 -12.17 -5.65
CA ALA A 53 -7.45 -10.86 -5.09
C ALA A 53 -6.26 -10.28 -4.29
N GLU A 54 -5.57 -11.10 -3.50
CA GLU A 54 -4.36 -10.69 -2.77
C GLU A 54 -3.23 -10.24 -3.71
N LEU A 55 -2.99 -11.00 -4.79
CA LEU A 55 -1.97 -10.70 -5.80
C LEU A 55 -2.11 -9.28 -6.36
N GLU A 56 -3.34 -8.88 -6.69
CA GLU A 56 -3.63 -7.63 -7.40
C GLU A 56 -3.92 -6.43 -6.50
N LEU A 57 -4.49 -6.66 -5.30
CA LEU A 57 -5.16 -5.61 -4.53
C LEU A 57 -4.58 -5.37 -3.14
N MET A 58 -3.83 -6.31 -2.59
CA MET A 58 -3.36 -6.25 -1.20
C MET A 58 -1.85 -5.98 -1.13
N SER A 59 -1.40 -5.36 -0.04
CA SER A 59 0.04 -5.17 0.28
C SER A 59 0.69 -6.47 0.77
N SER A 60 -0.12 -7.41 1.27
CA SER A 60 0.37 -8.62 1.93
C SER A 60 1.03 -9.61 1.01
N THR A 61 1.89 -10.44 1.59
CA THR A 61 2.37 -11.70 1.02
C THR A 61 1.89 -12.86 1.89
N SER A 62 1.76 -14.04 1.28
CA SER A 62 1.26 -15.26 1.92
C SER A 62 1.90 -16.50 1.32
N ASN A 63 1.50 -17.69 1.77
CA ASN A 63 1.91 -18.96 1.16
C ASN A 63 1.42 -19.12 -0.30
N GLU A 64 0.45 -18.31 -0.73
CA GLU A 64 -0.13 -18.35 -2.07
C GLU A 64 0.27 -17.15 -2.94
N VAL A 65 0.90 -16.12 -2.36
CA VAL A 65 1.34 -14.92 -3.07
C VAL A 65 2.68 -14.46 -2.53
N CYS A 66 3.70 -14.44 -3.38
CA CYS A 66 5.03 -13.96 -3.02
C CYS A 66 5.56 -12.91 -3.99
N GLU A 67 6.57 -12.17 -3.55
CA GLU A 67 7.30 -11.19 -4.34
C GLU A 67 8.66 -11.75 -4.75
N LEU A 68 8.97 -11.68 -6.04
CA LEU A 68 10.10 -12.37 -6.66
C LEU A 68 10.83 -11.42 -7.60
N TRP A 69 12.14 -11.61 -7.74
CA TRP A 69 12.95 -10.87 -8.71
C TRP A 69 13.09 -11.67 -10.01
N ASN A 70 12.69 -11.06 -11.11
CA ASN A 70 12.77 -11.67 -12.44
C ASN A 70 14.04 -11.31 -13.22
N GLY A 71 15.04 -10.70 -12.58
CA GLY A 71 16.24 -10.17 -13.23
C GLY A 71 16.17 -8.69 -13.61
N LYS A 72 14.96 -8.08 -13.60
CA LYS A 72 14.75 -6.68 -13.96
C LYS A 72 13.98 -5.89 -12.91
N ASP A 73 12.90 -6.45 -12.38
CA ASP A 73 12.10 -5.82 -11.33
C ASP A 73 11.47 -6.86 -10.40
N VAL A 74 10.95 -6.40 -9.27
CA VAL A 74 10.15 -7.23 -8.36
C VAL A 74 8.76 -7.42 -8.95
N VAL A 75 8.36 -8.67 -9.08
CA VAL A 75 7.06 -9.10 -9.55
C VAL A 75 6.34 -9.86 -8.45
N ARG A 76 5.02 -9.67 -8.35
CA ARG A 76 4.16 -10.49 -7.48
C ARG A 76 3.70 -11.70 -8.30
N CYS A 77 3.83 -12.89 -7.73
CA CYS A 77 3.47 -14.15 -8.39
C CYS A 77 2.59 -15.00 -7.46
N MET A 78 1.70 -15.79 -8.05
CA MET A 78 0.95 -16.81 -7.30
C MET A 78 1.86 -18.01 -6.99
N GLY A 79 1.79 -18.48 -5.76
CA GLY A 79 2.60 -19.56 -5.20
C GLY A 79 3.55 -19.07 -4.11
N SER A 80 4.42 -19.97 -3.66
CA SER A 80 5.48 -19.69 -2.69
C SER A 80 6.83 -20.09 -3.28
N ALA A 81 7.79 -19.16 -3.17
CA ALA A 81 9.19 -19.42 -3.48
C ALA A 81 10.02 -19.41 -2.18
N PRO A 82 11.06 -20.26 -2.10
CA PRO A 82 12.00 -20.23 -0.99
C PRO A 82 12.88 -18.99 -1.12
N ILE A 83 12.47 -17.91 -0.44
CA ILE A 83 13.29 -16.71 -0.25
C ILE A 83 13.67 -16.65 1.22
N TRP A 84 14.97 -16.47 1.49
CA TRP A 84 15.44 -16.18 2.83
C TRP A 84 15.61 -14.68 3.01
N GLU A 85 14.94 -14.12 4.02
CA GLU A 85 15.11 -12.73 4.43
C GLU A 85 16.04 -12.64 5.65
N PHE A 86 17.10 -11.86 5.49
CA PHE A 86 18.06 -11.54 6.54
C PHE A 86 18.06 -10.05 6.82
N ILE A 87 17.95 -9.70 8.10
CA ILE A 87 18.06 -8.32 8.60
C ILE A 87 19.44 -8.19 9.25
N CYS A 88 20.35 -7.51 8.58
CA CYS A 88 21.68 -7.20 9.08
C CYS A 88 21.64 -5.94 9.93
N LEU A 89 21.89 -6.07 11.23
CA LEU A 89 21.99 -4.96 12.18
C LEU A 89 23.46 -4.62 12.42
N VAL A 90 23.81 -3.38 12.09
CA VAL A 90 25.17 -2.87 12.17
C VAL A 90 25.22 -1.66 13.12
N PRO A 91 26.18 -1.58 14.05
CA PRO A 91 26.34 -0.41 14.91
C PRO A 91 26.63 0.87 14.10
N THR A 92 26.02 1.98 14.51
CA THR A 92 26.21 3.30 13.87
C THR A 92 27.58 3.89 14.19
N ARG A 93 28.15 3.56 15.35
CA ARG A 93 29.46 4.04 15.81
C ARG A 93 30.65 3.35 15.13
N GLY A 94 30.38 2.49 14.14
CA GLY A 94 31.38 1.72 13.40
C GLY A 94 31.39 0.26 13.82
N THR A 95 31.82 -0.59 12.88
CA THR A 95 32.06 -2.02 13.13
C THR A 95 33.44 -2.21 13.76
N PRO A 96 33.58 -3.08 14.79
CA PRO A 96 34.90 -3.47 15.26
C PRO A 96 35.68 -4.19 14.16
N LYS A 97 37.02 -4.14 14.20
CA LYS A 97 37.93 -4.75 13.20
C LYS A 97 37.72 -6.25 12.98
N ASN A 98 37.15 -6.95 13.97
CA ASN A 98 36.76 -8.35 13.89
C ASN A 98 35.32 -8.49 14.42
N PRO A 99 34.30 -8.21 13.58
CA PRO A 99 32.93 -8.34 14.03
C PRO A 99 32.61 -9.81 14.28
N VAL A 100 32.16 -10.13 15.49
CA VAL A 100 31.48 -11.39 15.75
C VAL A 100 30.11 -11.27 15.08
N VAL A 101 29.82 -12.19 14.16
CA VAL A 101 28.52 -12.28 13.50
C VAL A 101 27.70 -13.34 14.22
N ARG A 102 26.53 -12.98 14.71
CA ARG A 102 25.56 -13.93 15.28
C ARG A 102 24.30 -13.97 14.44
N ILE A 103 23.83 -15.18 14.16
CA ILE A 103 22.55 -15.42 13.52
C ILE A 103 21.53 -15.69 14.62
N LEU A 104 20.53 -14.83 14.72
CA LEU A 104 19.46 -14.91 15.73
C LEU A 104 18.09 -14.87 15.05
N GLU A 105 17.08 -15.38 15.74
CA GLU A 105 15.69 -15.07 15.36
C GLU A 105 15.29 -13.67 15.86
N ILE A 106 14.26 -13.07 15.25
CA ILE A 106 13.78 -11.73 15.58
C ILE A 106 13.52 -11.56 17.09
N GLN A 107 12.93 -12.57 17.73
CA GLN A 107 12.60 -12.50 19.16
C GLN A 107 13.88 -12.47 20.03
N GLU A 108 14.85 -13.31 19.72
CA GLU A 108 16.11 -13.40 20.45
C GLU A 108 16.95 -12.13 20.25
N ALA A 109 17.01 -11.63 19.01
CA ALA A 109 17.72 -10.41 18.66
C ALA A 109 17.23 -9.21 19.46
N SER A 110 15.91 -9.08 19.65
CA SER A 110 15.32 -7.97 20.42
C SER A 110 15.83 -7.90 21.87
N SER A 111 16.09 -9.05 22.50
CA SER A 111 16.61 -9.13 23.86
C SER A 111 18.14 -8.91 23.95
N TYR A 112 18.86 -9.22 22.86
CA TYR A 112 20.32 -9.23 22.83
C TYR A 112 20.94 -7.89 22.42
N ILE A 113 20.27 -7.11 21.57
CA ILE A 113 20.74 -5.83 21.00
C ILE A 113 21.21 -4.81 22.06
N GLN A 114 20.66 -4.86 23.27
CA GLN A 114 21.03 -3.93 24.35
C GLN A 114 22.41 -4.20 24.98
N ARG A 115 23.04 -5.36 24.70
CA ARG A 115 24.22 -5.84 25.45
C ARG A 115 25.54 -5.94 24.68
N SER A 116 25.55 -5.73 23.36
CA SER A 116 26.72 -6.07 22.53
C SER A 116 27.01 -5.03 21.44
N TYR A 117 28.29 -4.88 21.06
CA TYR A 117 28.74 -4.08 19.90
C TYR A 117 29.03 -4.98 18.66
N GLU A 118 28.35 -6.12 18.58
CA GLU A 118 28.56 -7.15 17.54
C GLU A 118 27.71 -6.87 16.29
N VAL A 119 28.00 -7.51 15.15
CA VAL A 119 27.11 -7.46 13.99
C VAL A 119 26.08 -8.57 14.16
N ILE A 120 24.80 -8.22 14.14
CA ILE A 120 23.72 -9.19 14.37
C ILE A 120 23.00 -9.41 13.04
N VAL A 121 22.98 -10.66 12.58
CA VAL A 121 22.19 -11.08 11.44
C VAL A 121 20.94 -11.74 11.97
N VAL A 122 19.78 -11.20 11.63
CA VAL A 122 18.51 -11.73 12.09
C VAL A 122 17.84 -12.44 10.92
N ARG A 123 17.58 -13.73 11.06
CA ARG A 123 16.79 -14.47 10.07
C ARG A 123 15.31 -14.23 10.35
N ASN A 124 14.57 -13.70 9.38
CA ASN A 124 13.13 -13.60 9.51
C ASN A 124 12.47 -14.93 9.12
N SER A 125 12.22 -15.79 10.11
CA SER A 125 11.52 -17.07 9.93
C SER A 125 10.01 -16.97 10.15
N ARG A 126 9.48 -15.81 10.60
CA ARG A 126 8.07 -15.66 10.97
C ARG A 126 7.15 -15.58 9.77
N HIS A 127 7.65 -15.13 8.63
CA HIS A 127 6.86 -14.93 7.42
C HIS A 127 7.40 -15.81 6.29
N PRO A 128 6.53 -16.61 5.64
CA PRO A 128 6.94 -17.54 4.60
C PRO A 128 7.32 -16.85 3.28
N ALA A 129 6.92 -15.59 3.09
CA ALA A 129 7.23 -14.80 1.91
C ALA A 129 7.49 -13.32 2.30
N PRO A 130 8.68 -12.77 2.00
CA PRO A 130 9.03 -11.39 2.36
C PRO A 130 8.38 -10.35 1.46
N ASN A 131 8.21 -9.11 1.97
CA ASN A 131 7.71 -7.97 1.21
C ASN A 131 8.89 -7.15 0.65
N ILE A 132 9.41 -7.57 -0.50
CA ILE A 132 10.57 -6.94 -1.15
C ILE A 132 10.19 -5.54 -1.67
N SER A 133 9.02 -5.39 -2.29
CA SER A 133 8.54 -4.15 -2.91
C SER A 133 8.42 -3.01 -1.90
N HIS A 134 7.90 -3.31 -0.72
CA HIS A 134 7.74 -2.36 0.38
C HIS A 134 9.07 -1.94 0.99
N ASN A 135 10.06 -2.83 1.05
CA ASN A 135 11.33 -2.58 1.70
C ASN A 135 12.47 -2.23 0.72
N ARG A 136 12.18 -2.10 -0.58
CA ARG A 136 13.20 -1.82 -1.61
C ARG A 136 13.88 -0.47 -1.47
N SER A 137 13.21 0.49 -0.84
CA SER A 137 13.65 1.89 -0.77
C SER A 137 13.38 2.44 0.62
N LYS A 138 14.00 3.59 0.93
CA LYS A 138 13.68 4.30 2.16
C LYS A 138 12.19 4.65 2.16
N ASN A 139 11.47 4.03 3.11
CA ASN A 139 10.04 4.25 3.27
C ASN A 139 9.69 5.73 3.35
N THR A 140 8.63 6.13 2.65
CA THR A 140 8.08 7.47 2.70
C THR A 140 7.81 7.84 4.16
N GLY A 141 8.33 8.99 4.58
CA GLY A 141 8.18 9.43 5.96
C GLY A 141 6.70 9.62 6.31
N GLN A 142 6.32 9.27 7.54
CA GLN A 142 4.94 9.51 8.01
C GLN A 142 4.56 11.00 7.85
N GLY A 143 5.50 11.92 8.09
CA GLY A 143 5.29 13.36 7.87
C GLY A 143 5.00 13.73 6.41
N GLU A 144 5.66 13.10 5.44
CA GLU A 144 5.37 13.33 4.01
C GLU A 144 3.97 12.82 3.65
N LEU A 145 3.57 11.66 4.17
CA LEU A 145 2.22 11.10 3.99
C LEU A 145 1.15 12.02 4.60
N TYR A 146 1.34 12.49 5.84
CA TYR A 146 0.41 13.44 6.47
C TYR A 146 0.31 14.75 5.69
N PHE A 147 1.43 15.29 5.23
CA PHE A 147 1.44 16.51 4.41
C PHE A 147 0.60 16.33 3.14
N VAL A 148 0.77 15.23 2.41
CA VAL A 148 0.01 14.94 1.20
C VAL A 148 -1.47 14.70 1.49
N ALA A 149 -1.80 14.03 2.59
CA ALA A 149 -3.19 13.86 3.03
C ALA A 149 -3.86 15.21 3.32
N CYS A 150 -3.19 16.10 4.06
CA CYS A 150 -3.67 17.45 4.34
C CYS A 150 -3.86 18.27 3.06
N LEU A 151 -2.91 18.19 2.12
CA LEU A 151 -3.00 18.88 0.83
C LEU A 151 -4.17 18.33 -0.01
N GLY A 152 -4.41 17.02 0.01
CA GLY A 152 -5.57 16.40 -0.64
C GLY A 152 -6.91 16.90 -0.09
N ILE A 153 -7.04 16.96 1.24
CA ILE A 153 -8.23 17.53 1.90
C ILE A 153 -8.38 19.01 1.52
N ALA A 154 -7.31 19.80 1.58
CA ALA A 154 -7.33 21.22 1.24
C ALA A 154 -7.75 21.46 -0.22
N LEU A 155 -7.25 20.66 -1.18
CA LEU A 155 -7.65 20.72 -2.58
C LEU A 155 -9.15 20.41 -2.74
N GLN A 156 -9.64 19.38 -2.07
CA GLN A 156 -11.05 18.99 -2.16
C GLN A 156 -11.98 20.03 -1.53
N THR A 157 -11.62 20.57 -0.37
CA THR A 157 -12.31 21.71 0.25
C THR A 157 -12.27 22.93 -0.68
N GLY A 158 -11.13 23.20 -1.33
CA GLY A 158 -10.97 24.28 -2.30
C GLY A 158 -11.94 24.16 -3.48
N VAL A 159 -12.13 22.96 -4.04
CA VAL A 159 -13.12 22.70 -5.10
C VAL A 159 -14.55 22.97 -4.61
N ILE A 160 -14.88 22.57 -3.38
CA ILE A 160 -16.19 22.83 -2.78
C ILE A 160 -16.41 24.33 -2.59
N VAL A 161 -15.42 25.06 -2.04
CA VAL A 161 -15.49 26.51 -1.83
C VAL A 161 -15.64 27.24 -3.16
N TYR A 162 -14.84 26.88 -4.17
CA TYR A 162 -14.96 27.43 -5.51
C TYR A 162 -16.35 27.18 -6.11
N SER A 163 -16.87 25.96 -5.95
CA SER A 163 -18.23 25.59 -6.37
C SER A 163 -19.31 26.42 -5.65
N GLY A 164 -19.10 26.76 -4.38
CA GLY A 164 -19.99 27.64 -3.62
C GLY A 164 -19.91 29.09 -4.09
N LEU A 165 -18.71 29.61 -4.35
CA LEU A 165 -18.50 30.97 -4.82
C LEU A 165 -19.17 31.21 -6.18
N ILE A 166 -19.02 30.30 -7.14
CA ILE A 166 -19.64 30.48 -8.48
C ILE A 166 -21.18 30.41 -8.42
N THR A 167 -21.76 29.73 -7.42
CA THR A 167 -23.22 29.53 -7.33
C THR A 167 -23.93 30.53 -6.42
N GLN A 168 -23.32 30.91 -5.30
CA GLN A 168 -23.96 31.74 -4.26
C GLN A 168 -23.48 33.19 -4.25
N TYR A 169 -22.32 33.49 -4.83
CA TYR A 169 -21.76 34.84 -4.77
C TYR A 169 -22.34 35.76 -5.85
N SER A 170 -23.35 36.55 -5.46
CA SER A 170 -24.19 37.41 -6.30
C SER A 170 -23.46 38.32 -7.31
N LYS A 171 -22.19 38.67 -7.09
CA LYS A 171 -21.39 39.50 -8.02
C LYS A 171 -20.79 38.71 -9.19
N ILE A 172 -20.56 37.41 -9.01
CA ILE A 172 -19.89 36.52 -9.98
C ILE A 172 -20.90 35.59 -10.66
N THR A 173 -21.96 35.19 -9.96
CA THR A 173 -23.07 34.39 -10.50
C THR A 173 -23.65 34.86 -11.85
N PRO A 174 -23.80 36.17 -12.17
CA PRO A 174 -24.30 36.58 -13.48
C PRO A 174 -23.37 36.22 -14.65
N SER A 175 -22.06 36.09 -14.43
CA SER A 175 -21.09 35.68 -15.46
C SER A 175 -20.99 34.16 -15.64
N PHE A 176 -21.48 33.36 -14.68
CA PHE A 176 -21.39 31.90 -14.67
C PHE A 176 -22.78 31.25 -14.77
N ARG A 177 -23.53 31.64 -15.79
CA ARG A 177 -24.83 31.02 -16.11
C ARG A 177 -24.65 29.73 -16.89
N LYS A 178 -25.53 28.76 -16.64
CA LYS A 178 -25.60 27.53 -17.41
C LYS A 178 -26.73 27.65 -18.42
N ASP A 179 -26.42 27.62 -19.71
CA ASP A 179 -27.41 27.72 -20.79
C ASP A 179 -28.37 28.92 -20.61
N GLU A 180 -27.80 30.09 -20.26
CA GLU A 180 -28.49 31.36 -19.98
C GLU A 180 -29.45 31.36 -18.77
N LYS A 181 -29.59 30.23 -18.06
CA LYS A 181 -30.41 30.08 -16.86
C LYS A 181 -29.54 30.08 -15.59
N PRO A 182 -30.11 30.53 -14.45
CA PRO A 182 -29.44 30.41 -13.16
C PRO A 182 -29.22 28.93 -12.81
N VAL A 183 -28.08 28.64 -12.18
CA VAL A 183 -27.76 27.29 -11.69
C VAL A 183 -28.86 26.81 -10.75
N GLY A 184 -29.29 25.56 -10.91
CA GLY A 184 -30.34 24.98 -10.06
C GLY A 184 -29.91 25.02 -8.59
N LYS A 185 -30.79 25.49 -7.71
CA LYS A 185 -30.51 25.58 -6.25
C LYS A 185 -30.13 24.23 -5.62
N TYR A 186 -30.51 23.13 -6.25
CA TYR A 186 -30.17 21.77 -5.84
C TYR A 186 -28.74 21.34 -6.22
N ALA A 187 -28.11 21.97 -7.22
CA ALA A 187 -26.86 21.49 -7.80
C ALA A 187 -25.68 21.60 -6.82
N PHE A 188 -25.52 22.78 -6.20
CA PHE A 188 -24.45 23.01 -5.21
C PHE A 188 -24.54 22.09 -3.97
N PRO A 189 -25.67 22.03 -3.22
CA PRO A 189 -25.74 21.16 -2.05
C PRO A 189 -25.56 19.68 -2.41
N LEU A 190 -25.97 19.28 -3.62
CA LEU A 190 -25.77 17.92 -4.11
C LEU A 190 -24.30 17.62 -4.45
N VAL A 191 -23.54 18.60 -4.96
CA VAL A 191 -22.07 18.45 -5.12
C VAL A 191 -21.40 18.30 -3.76
N VAL A 192 -21.70 19.17 -2.79
CA VAL A 192 -21.09 19.10 -1.46
C VAL A 192 -21.41 17.77 -0.78
N ALA A 193 -22.69 17.41 -0.71
CA ALA A 193 -23.12 16.16 -0.11
C ALA A 193 -22.53 14.95 -0.85
N GLY A 194 -22.59 14.95 -2.19
CA GLY A 194 -22.05 13.87 -3.02
C GLY A 194 -20.55 13.68 -2.83
N THR A 195 -19.77 14.77 -2.81
CA THR A 195 -18.33 14.75 -2.60
C THR A 195 -17.94 14.24 -1.20
N VAL A 196 -18.64 14.66 -0.15
CA VAL A 196 -18.38 14.18 1.22
C VAL A 196 -18.76 12.71 1.38
N ILE A 197 -19.96 12.33 0.93
CA ILE A 197 -20.45 10.95 0.97
C ILE A 197 -19.51 10.04 0.19
N LEU A 198 -19.07 10.46 -1.01
CA LEU A 198 -18.15 9.70 -1.82
C LEU A 198 -16.80 9.49 -1.11
N SER A 199 -16.21 10.53 -0.53
CA SER A 199 -14.93 10.39 0.17
C SER A 199 -15.03 9.47 1.39
N ILE A 200 -16.14 9.53 2.14
CA ILE A 200 -16.39 8.58 3.23
C ILE A 200 -16.51 7.15 2.69
N GLY A 201 -17.26 6.95 1.61
CA GLY A 201 -17.40 5.65 0.98
C GLY A 201 -16.07 5.06 0.51
N ILE A 202 -15.26 5.86 -0.20
CA ILE A 202 -13.92 5.43 -0.67
C ILE A 202 -12.98 5.15 0.50
N PHE A 203 -13.04 5.95 1.56
CA PHE A 203 -12.26 5.69 2.78
C PHE A 203 -12.64 4.35 3.41
N ILE A 204 -13.94 4.04 3.52
CA ILE A 204 -14.42 2.75 4.02
C ILE A 204 -13.94 1.61 3.13
N CYS A 205 -14.07 1.73 1.80
CA CYS A 205 -13.61 0.73 0.84
C CYS A 205 -12.09 0.50 0.92
N SER A 206 -11.30 1.58 1.06
CA SER A 206 -9.84 1.49 1.24
C SER A 206 -9.49 0.77 2.53
N HIS A 207 -10.16 1.15 3.63
CA HIS A 207 -9.93 0.53 4.93
C HIS A 207 -10.32 -0.94 4.93
N VAL A 208 -11.35 -1.37 4.20
CA VAL A 208 -11.68 -2.80 4.05
C VAL A 208 -10.48 -3.58 3.54
N VAL A 209 -9.82 -3.07 2.50
CA VAL A 209 -8.64 -3.72 1.89
C VAL A 209 -7.47 -3.74 2.87
N GLU A 210 -7.20 -2.62 3.55
CA GLU A 210 -6.17 -2.53 4.60
C GLU A 210 -6.44 -3.49 5.76
N SER A 211 -7.69 -3.60 6.23
CA SER A 211 -8.06 -4.47 7.36
C SER A 211 -7.95 -5.97 7.05
N SER A 212 -7.88 -6.35 5.78
CA SER A 212 -7.62 -7.72 5.36
C SER A 212 -6.13 -8.09 5.42
N THR A 213 -5.26 -7.11 5.70
CA THR A 213 -3.82 -7.29 5.89
C THR A 213 -3.42 -7.00 7.34
N LYS A 214 -2.46 -7.77 7.85
CA LYS A 214 -1.81 -7.53 9.13
C LYS A 214 -0.40 -7.00 8.84
N GLU A 215 -0.15 -5.79 9.30
CA GLU A 215 1.12 -5.10 9.11
C GLU A 215 1.91 -5.07 10.42
N GLU A 216 3.18 -5.46 10.34
CA GLU A 216 4.15 -5.39 11.42
C GLU A 216 5.31 -4.50 10.97
N ILE A 217 5.69 -3.54 11.81
CA ILE A 217 6.71 -2.55 11.47
C ILE A 217 7.83 -2.64 12.50
N TYR A 218 8.99 -3.05 12.04
CA TYR A 218 10.19 -3.15 12.84
C TYR A 218 11.04 -1.90 12.67
N THR A 219 11.53 -1.35 13.78
CA THR A 219 12.45 -0.21 13.79
C THR A 219 13.78 -0.64 14.41
N PRO A 220 14.93 -0.23 13.85
CA PRO A 220 16.21 -0.47 14.48
C PRO A 220 16.28 0.31 15.80
N VAL A 221 16.89 -0.31 16.81
CA VAL A 221 17.17 0.35 18.09
C VAL A 221 18.13 1.52 17.87
N GLU A 222 18.01 2.57 18.69
CA GLU A 222 18.92 3.72 18.63
C GLU A 222 20.40 3.28 18.64
N GLY A 223 21.19 3.88 17.76
CA GLY A 223 22.60 3.52 17.59
C GLY A 223 22.84 2.31 16.67
N TRP A 224 21.80 1.69 16.12
CA TRP A 224 21.89 0.61 15.14
C TRP A 224 21.30 0.99 13.79
N ARG A 225 21.82 0.37 12.73
CA ARG A 225 21.39 0.54 11.35
C ARG A 225 20.98 -0.82 10.82
N ALA A 226 19.81 -0.91 10.20
CA ALA A 226 19.31 -2.15 9.63
C ALA A 226 19.48 -2.16 8.11
N GLN A 227 19.95 -3.27 7.56
CA GLN A 227 20.03 -3.52 6.13
C GLN A 227 19.34 -4.86 5.84
N LEU A 228 18.64 -4.93 4.71
CA LEU A 228 17.91 -6.12 4.30
C LEU A 228 18.66 -6.82 3.17
N VAL A 229 18.76 -8.13 3.30
CA VAL A 229 19.29 -9.02 2.28
C VAL A 229 18.28 -10.13 2.05
N TRP A 230 17.88 -10.32 0.80
CA TRP A 230 17.02 -11.41 0.37
C TRP A 230 17.82 -12.36 -0.52
N LEU A 231 17.82 -13.64 -0.18
CA LEU A 231 18.38 -14.69 -1.01
C LEU A 231 17.24 -15.44 -1.66
N GLN A 232 17.07 -15.25 -2.96
CA GLN A 232 16.12 -15.98 -3.78
C GLN A 232 16.83 -17.20 -4.38
N GLN A 233 16.24 -18.38 -4.23
CA GLN A 233 16.72 -19.59 -4.89
C GLN A 233 16.07 -19.77 -6.27
N GLU A 234 16.74 -20.54 -7.12
CA GLU A 234 16.19 -20.98 -8.39
C GLU A 234 14.96 -21.86 -8.18
N LYS A 235 13.84 -21.44 -8.79
CA LYS A 235 12.58 -22.19 -8.74
C LYS A 235 11.64 -21.71 -9.84
N THR A 236 10.86 -22.64 -10.38
CA THR A 236 9.72 -22.31 -11.23
C THR A 236 8.49 -22.05 -10.38
N VAL A 237 7.90 -20.85 -10.49
CA VAL A 237 6.68 -20.46 -9.75
C VAL A 237 5.62 -20.01 -10.75
N GLY A 238 4.55 -20.78 -10.87
CA GLY A 238 3.58 -20.62 -11.96
C GLY A 238 4.28 -20.87 -13.31
N ASP A 239 4.19 -19.90 -14.21
CA ASP A 239 4.79 -19.96 -15.55
C ASP A 239 6.16 -19.27 -15.63
N GLN A 240 6.70 -18.79 -14.51
CA GLN A 240 7.98 -18.07 -14.48
C GLN A 240 9.10 -18.94 -13.94
N GLU A 241 10.15 -19.09 -14.73
CA GLU A 241 11.44 -19.64 -14.30
C GLU A 241 12.25 -18.54 -13.63
N LEU A 242 12.47 -18.67 -12.32
CA LEU A 242 13.22 -17.70 -11.54
C LEU A 242 14.58 -18.27 -11.24
N LYS A 243 15.60 -17.45 -11.44
CA LYS A 243 16.99 -17.81 -11.15
C LYS A 243 17.36 -17.43 -9.72
N SER A 244 18.48 -17.96 -9.25
CA SER A 244 19.07 -17.59 -7.97
C SER A 244 19.65 -16.18 -8.00
N PHE A 245 19.24 -15.35 -7.04
CA PHE A 245 19.70 -13.96 -6.92
C PHE A 245 19.84 -13.56 -5.45
N ALA A 246 20.89 -12.80 -5.14
CA ALA A 246 20.99 -12.01 -3.92
C ALA A 246 20.45 -10.61 -4.20
N LEU A 247 19.50 -10.16 -3.39
CA LEU A 247 18.96 -8.81 -3.43
C LEU A 247 19.32 -8.09 -2.14
N PHE A 248 19.76 -6.85 -2.24
CA PHE A 248 20.07 -6.04 -1.07
C PHE A 248 19.64 -4.60 -1.26
N THR A 249 19.24 -3.96 -0.17
CA THR A 249 18.79 -2.57 -0.22
C THR A 249 19.94 -1.59 -0.41
N GLY A 250 21.16 -1.96 -0.01
CA GLY A 250 22.39 -1.14 -0.08
C GLY A 250 22.36 0.16 0.74
N LYS A 251 21.23 0.47 1.39
CA LYS A 251 21.01 1.66 2.19
C LYS A 251 20.36 1.27 3.51
N ASP A 252 20.71 2.03 4.54
CA ASP A 252 20.16 1.84 5.88
C ASP A 252 18.65 2.06 5.86
N GLN A 253 17.93 1.04 6.33
CA GLN A 253 16.48 1.01 6.39
C GLN A 253 16.03 1.56 7.75
N PRO A 254 15.29 2.68 7.77
CA PRO A 254 14.80 3.24 9.03
C PRO A 254 13.64 2.41 9.61
N ARG A 255 12.92 1.68 8.75
CA ARG A 255 11.74 0.88 9.08
C ARG A 255 11.72 -0.32 8.16
N ILE A 256 11.46 -1.50 8.70
CA ILE A 256 11.24 -2.74 7.95
C ILE A 256 9.76 -3.07 8.10
N ILE A 257 9.06 -3.24 6.99
CA ILE A 257 7.62 -3.48 6.96
C ILE A 257 7.39 -4.92 6.51
N THR A 258 6.64 -5.67 7.30
CA THR A 258 6.17 -6.99 6.90
C THR A 258 4.65 -6.98 6.91
N SER A 259 4.04 -7.35 5.80
CA SER A 259 2.58 -7.41 5.63
C SER A 259 2.20 -8.83 5.26
N SER A 260 1.35 -9.43 6.09
CA SER A 260 0.82 -10.78 5.90
C SER A 260 -0.70 -10.74 5.81
N ARG A 261 -1.29 -11.63 5.02
CA ARG A 261 -2.75 -11.74 4.92
C ARG A 261 -3.32 -12.17 6.27
N VAL A 262 -4.40 -11.54 6.71
CA VAL A 262 -5.12 -11.99 7.91
C VAL A 262 -5.75 -13.34 7.59
N GLU A 263 -5.32 -14.38 8.30
CA GLU A 263 -5.89 -15.72 8.15
C GLU A 263 -7.28 -15.76 8.80
N GLN A 264 -8.27 -16.23 8.04
CA GLN A 264 -9.64 -16.35 8.53
C GLN A 264 -9.75 -17.59 9.40
N ASP A 265 -9.62 -17.37 10.69
CA ASP A 265 -9.74 -18.43 11.69
C ASP A 265 -11.20 -18.93 11.76
N GLN A 266 -11.42 -20.24 11.78
CA GLN A 266 -12.78 -20.84 11.80
C GLN A 266 -13.48 -20.73 13.16
N THR A 267 -12.88 -20.01 14.11
CA THR A 267 -13.39 -19.75 15.45
C THR A 267 -14.62 -18.82 15.40
N ALA A 268 -15.45 -18.85 16.44
CA ALA A 268 -16.64 -17.98 16.54
C ALA A 268 -16.27 -16.50 16.36
N THR A 269 -15.13 -16.08 16.92
CA THR A 269 -14.55 -14.74 16.78
C THR A 269 -14.22 -14.39 15.33
N GLY A 270 -13.65 -15.33 14.57
CA GLY A 270 -13.32 -15.11 13.16
C GLY A 270 -14.56 -14.90 12.29
N ARG A 271 -15.64 -15.62 12.58
CA ARG A 271 -16.91 -15.46 11.86
C ARG A 271 -17.53 -14.07 12.07
N ASP A 272 -17.48 -13.53 13.29
CA ASP A 272 -17.96 -12.17 13.57
C ASP A 272 -17.13 -11.11 12.86
N THR A 273 -15.80 -11.28 12.79
CA THR A 273 -14.93 -10.38 12.04
C THR A 273 -15.19 -10.41 10.54
N LEU A 274 -15.49 -11.59 9.99
CA LEU A 274 -15.88 -11.76 8.58
C LEU A 274 -17.18 -11.04 8.28
N PHE A 275 -18.23 -11.26 9.09
CA PHE A 275 -19.51 -10.55 8.91
C PHE A 275 -19.35 -9.03 9.03
N ALA A 276 -18.53 -8.56 9.97
CA ALA A 276 -18.23 -7.14 10.09
C ALA A 276 -17.51 -6.59 8.84
N LEU A 277 -16.56 -7.34 8.27
CA LEU A 277 -15.86 -6.98 7.04
C LEU A 277 -16.79 -6.96 5.81
N GLU A 278 -17.65 -7.97 5.67
CA GLU A 278 -18.65 -8.06 4.60
C GLU A 278 -19.66 -6.91 4.68
N PHE A 279 -20.17 -6.62 5.89
CA PHE A 279 -21.07 -5.51 6.14
C PHE A 279 -20.40 -4.16 5.85
N LYS A 280 -19.15 -3.98 6.28
CA LYS A 280 -18.36 -2.78 5.99
C LYS A 280 -18.13 -2.59 4.49
N THR A 281 -17.86 -3.67 3.76
CA THR A 281 -17.70 -3.64 2.30
C THR A 281 -18.99 -3.26 1.60
N PHE A 282 -20.10 -3.88 1.99
CA PHE A 282 -21.42 -3.59 1.43
C PHE A 282 -21.83 -2.12 1.67
N THR A 283 -21.71 -1.65 2.91
CA THR A 283 -22.03 -0.26 3.28
C THR A 283 -21.10 0.73 2.56
N GLY A 284 -19.79 0.48 2.51
CA GLY A 284 -18.82 1.30 1.79
C GLY A 284 -19.13 1.40 0.29
N ALA A 285 -19.49 0.27 -0.35
CA ALA A 285 -19.85 0.23 -1.76
C ALA A 285 -21.12 1.05 -2.07
N ILE A 286 -22.18 0.90 -1.25
CA ILE A 286 -23.43 1.66 -1.41
C ILE A 286 -23.21 3.15 -1.20
N ILE A 287 -22.53 3.54 -0.11
CA ILE A 287 -22.22 4.93 0.21
C ILE A 287 -21.41 5.56 -0.95
N SER A 288 -20.39 4.86 -1.44
CA SER A 288 -19.59 5.33 -2.57
C SER A 288 -20.42 5.52 -3.85
N LEU A 289 -21.32 4.59 -4.15
CA LEU A 289 -22.17 4.66 -5.35
C LEU A 289 -23.18 5.82 -5.26
N ILE A 290 -23.82 5.99 -4.10
CA ILE A 290 -24.75 7.10 -3.86
C ILE A 290 -24.01 8.44 -3.96
N GLY A 291 -22.85 8.55 -3.30
CA GLY A 291 -22.01 9.74 -3.36
C GLY A 291 -21.56 10.09 -4.77
N PHE A 292 -21.13 9.09 -5.55
CA PHE A 292 -20.74 9.25 -6.94
C PHE A 292 -21.88 9.76 -7.82
N VAL A 293 -23.08 9.15 -7.72
CA VAL A 293 -24.24 9.56 -8.51
C VAL A 293 -24.69 10.97 -8.11
N ALA A 294 -24.74 11.28 -6.81
CA ALA A 294 -25.07 12.62 -6.31
C ALA A 294 -24.08 13.66 -6.83
N GLN A 295 -22.77 13.42 -6.70
CA GLN A 295 -21.73 14.33 -7.19
C GLN A 295 -21.81 14.51 -8.72
N PHE A 296 -22.10 13.45 -9.47
CA PHE A 296 -22.24 13.51 -10.92
C PHE A 296 -23.44 14.37 -11.35
N ILE A 297 -24.62 14.17 -10.73
CA ILE A 297 -25.81 14.97 -11.00
C ILE A 297 -25.58 16.43 -10.60
N GLY A 298 -24.94 16.66 -9.45
CA GLY A 298 -24.62 17.98 -8.93
C GLY A 298 -23.70 18.75 -9.88
N THR A 299 -22.57 18.15 -10.28
CA THR A 299 -21.60 18.78 -11.19
C THR A 299 -22.19 19.02 -12.56
N ARG A 300 -23.01 18.09 -13.07
CA ARG A 300 -23.79 18.29 -14.30
C ARG A 300 -24.77 19.45 -14.18
N GLY A 301 -25.30 19.74 -13.00
CA GLY A 301 -26.18 20.88 -12.74
C GLY A 301 -25.45 22.24 -12.70
N MET A 302 -24.14 22.24 -12.52
CA MET A 302 -23.31 23.44 -12.38
C MET A 302 -22.70 23.91 -13.71
N HIS A 303 -22.05 25.08 -13.69
CA HIS A 303 -21.26 25.58 -14.81
C HIS A 303 -20.05 24.65 -15.07
N TRP A 304 -19.63 24.51 -16.34
CA TRP A 304 -18.56 23.58 -16.76
C TRP A 304 -17.23 23.79 -16.03
N SER A 305 -16.97 25.02 -15.57
CA SER A 305 -15.77 25.35 -14.79
C SER A 305 -15.66 24.56 -13.47
N ALA A 306 -16.78 24.12 -12.87
CA ALA A 306 -16.78 23.26 -11.68
C ALA A 306 -16.19 21.87 -11.98
N SER A 307 -16.54 21.30 -13.14
CA SER A 307 -15.99 20.03 -13.61
C SER A 307 -14.50 20.16 -13.91
N ILE A 308 -14.05 21.28 -14.46
CA ILE A 308 -12.62 21.52 -14.68
C ILE A 308 -11.86 21.69 -13.37
N ALA A 309 -12.40 22.43 -12.39
CA ALA A 309 -11.77 22.56 -11.08
C ALA A 309 -11.60 21.19 -10.41
N SER A 310 -12.61 20.32 -10.53
CA SER A 310 -12.55 18.94 -10.04
C SER A 310 -11.49 18.12 -10.78
N LEU A 311 -11.39 18.27 -12.12
CA LEU A 311 -10.38 17.60 -12.92
C LEU A 311 -8.96 18.03 -12.52
N VAL A 312 -8.73 19.34 -12.34
CA VAL A 312 -7.44 19.88 -11.89
C VAL A 312 -7.07 19.32 -10.52
N ALA A 313 -8.01 19.26 -9.58
CA ALA A 313 -7.76 18.66 -8.26
C ALA A 313 -7.38 17.17 -8.37
N ILE A 314 -8.08 16.40 -9.22
CA ILE A 314 -7.75 14.99 -9.48
C ILE A 314 -6.36 14.85 -10.12
N SER A 315 -6.00 15.72 -11.07
CA SER A 315 -4.69 15.71 -11.72
C SER A 315 -3.56 16.00 -10.73
N ILE A 316 -3.70 17.04 -9.89
CA ILE A 316 -2.73 17.38 -8.84
C ILE A 316 -2.61 16.21 -7.86
N MET A 317 -3.74 15.66 -7.41
CA MET A 317 -3.74 14.54 -6.48
C MET A 317 -3.08 13.28 -7.08
N THR A 318 -3.27 13.04 -8.37
CA THR A 318 -2.63 11.92 -9.08
C THR A 318 -1.10 12.09 -9.11
N ALA A 319 -0.62 13.31 -9.35
CA ALA A 319 0.81 13.60 -9.28
C ALA A 319 1.37 13.42 -7.85
N LEU A 320 0.65 13.88 -6.83
CA LEU A 320 1.05 13.70 -5.43
C LEU A 320 1.10 12.22 -5.02
N ARG A 321 0.11 11.41 -5.45
CA ARG A 321 0.11 9.94 -5.24
C ARG A 321 1.31 9.28 -5.89
N ALA A 322 1.66 9.68 -7.12
CA ALA A 322 2.85 9.19 -7.81
C ALA A 322 4.14 9.61 -7.08
N TRP A 323 4.20 10.83 -6.57
CA TRP A 323 5.36 11.35 -5.84
C TRP A 323 5.61 10.62 -4.52
N VAL A 324 4.56 10.37 -3.73
CA VAL A 324 4.62 9.56 -2.50
C VAL A 324 5.16 8.16 -2.75
N ARG A 325 4.95 7.63 -3.96
CA ARG A 325 5.35 6.28 -4.38
C ARG A 325 6.62 6.24 -5.24
N ARG A 326 7.38 7.34 -5.34
CA ARG A 326 8.66 7.38 -6.08
C ARG A 326 9.69 6.32 -5.63
N GLY A 327 9.55 5.78 -4.42
CA GLY A 327 10.37 4.68 -3.91
C GLY A 327 10.19 3.37 -4.69
N LEU A 328 9.05 3.17 -5.36
CA LEU A 328 8.80 1.95 -6.12
C LEU A 328 9.67 1.83 -7.38
N THR A 329 10.20 2.93 -7.89
CA THR A 329 11.05 2.93 -9.08
C THR A 329 12.55 2.90 -8.75
N THR A 330 12.93 2.85 -7.47
CA THR A 330 14.35 2.77 -7.12
C THR A 330 14.89 1.38 -7.45
N PRO A 331 16.03 1.29 -8.16
CA PRO A 331 16.63 0.00 -8.49
C PRO A 331 17.03 -0.72 -7.20
N ILE A 332 16.77 -2.03 -7.16
CA ILE A 332 17.29 -2.92 -6.13
C ILE A 332 18.66 -3.39 -6.61
N LEU A 333 19.62 -3.47 -5.71
CA LEU A 333 20.92 -4.05 -6.03
C LEU A 333 20.74 -5.57 -6.05
N SER A 334 21.09 -6.18 -7.17
CA SER A 334 20.91 -7.61 -7.40
C SER A 334 22.19 -8.22 -7.94
N GLU A 335 22.60 -9.35 -7.38
CA GLU A 335 23.71 -10.16 -7.89
C GLU A 335 23.23 -11.57 -8.24
N PRO A 336 23.56 -12.08 -9.45
CA PRO A 336 23.22 -13.45 -9.82
C PRO A 336 24.05 -14.43 -9.00
N LEU A 337 23.40 -15.49 -8.52
CA LEU A 337 24.05 -16.51 -7.70
C LEU A 337 24.13 -17.84 -8.44
N ILE A 338 25.06 -18.69 -7.99
CA ILE A 338 25.11 -20.09 -8.42
C ILE A 338 23.99 -20.84 -7.68
N PRO A 339 23.11 -21.56 -8.40
CA PRO A 339 22.02 -22.31 -7.79
C PRO A 339 22.51 -23.30 -6.74
N GLY A 340 21.87 -23.31 -5.57
CA GLY A 340 22.18 -24.21 -4.46
C GLY A 340 23.33 -23.76 -3.55
N PHE A 341 24.06 -22.70 -3.92
CA PHE A 341 25.17 -22.13 -3.14
C PHE A 341 24.83 -20.73 -2.60
N GLU A 342 23.56 -20.37 -2.51
CA GLU A 342 23.14 -19.01 -2.13
C GLU A 342 23.52 -18.67 -0.68
N LEU A 343 23.36 -19.62 0.24
CA LEU A 343 23.79 -19.46 1.64
C LEU A 343 25.30 -19.42 1.78
N ASP A 344 26.01 -20.24 1.00
CA ASP A 344 27.47 -20.29 1.02
C ASP A 344 28.06 -18.96 0.55
N TRP A 345 27.49 -18.38 -0.51
CA TRP A 345 27.82 -17.03 -0.98
C TRP A 345 27.58 -15.99 0.11
N PHE A 346 26.42 -16.01 0.77
CA PHE A 346 26.11 -15.06 1.83
C PHE A 346 27.05 -15.20 3.04
N ALA A 347 27.43 -16.43 3.40
CA ALA A 347 28.40 -16.68 4.45
C ALA A 347 29.81 -16.19 4.07
N ASP A 348 30.18 -16.27 2.79
CA ASP A 348 31.47 -15.80 2.30
C ASP A 348 31.60 -14.27 2.36
N THR A 349 30.52 -13.53 2.10
CA THR A 349 30.48 -12.06 2.24
C THR A 349 30.89 -11.59 3.64
N PHE A 350 30.67 -12.40 4.69
CA PHE A 350 31.09 -12.08 6.05
C PHE A 350 32.54 -12.42 6.37
N LYS A 351 33.20 -13.28 5.58
CA LYS A 351 34.63 -13.55 5.75
C LYS A 351 35.47 -12.35 5.35
N ASP A 352 35.05 -11.65 4.29
CA ASP A 352 35.72 -10.43 3.84
C ASP A 352 35.65 -9.30 4.86
N LEU A 353 34.66 -9.30 5.75
CA LEU A 353 34.55 -8.35 6.88
C LEU A 353 35.55 -8.62 8.02
N LYS A 354 36.22 -9.78 8.04
CA LYS A 354 37.24 -10.13 9.05
C LYS A 354 38.68 -9.81 8.62
N ASN A 355 38.89 -9.48 7.34
CA ASN A 355 40.19 -9.05 6.79
C ASN A 355 40.21 -7.53 6.65
#